data_AF-A0A7C3HHP8-F1
#
_entry.id   AF-A0A7C3HHP8-F1
#
_cell.length_a   1.000
_cell.length_b   1.000
_cell.length_c   1.000
_cell.angle_alpha   90.00
_cell.angle_beta   90.00
_cell.angle_gamma   90.00
#
_symmetry.space_group_name_H-M   'P 1'
#
loop_
_entity.id
_entity.type
_entity.pdbx_description
1 polymer ?
#
loop_
_entity_poly.entity_id
_entity_poly.type
_entity_poly.pdbx_seq_one_letter_code
_entity_poly.pdbx_strand_id
1 'polypeptide(L)'
;MERKWFALVAAGVLLVLAAGCAGHKALVGEQTYYVLEPVKELDIDQSLLPVNLIVRVHNVADMEKSYKNRFELKVNGKKIEPVTPVTNVQSEYEYHLKLKPGYYKVE
;
A
#
# COMPACT_ATOMS: atom_id res chain seq x y z
N MET A 1 -44.60 3.30 -26.12
CA MET A 1 -43.54 4.29 -25.80
C MET A 1 -42.67 3.83 -24.62
N GLU A 2 -42.61 2.53 -24.32
CA GLU A 2 -42.09 2.02 -23.03
C GLU A 2 -40.74 1.30 -23.14
N ARG A 3 -40.38 0.75 -24.31
CA ARG A 3 -39.10 0.05 -24.53
C ARG A 3 -37.85 0.95 -24.42
N LYS A 4 -37.99 2.27 -24.65
CA LYS A 4 -36.86 3.22 -24.60
C LYS A 4 -36.45 3.57 -23.16
N TRP A 5 -37.38 3.49 -22.21
CA TRP A 5 -37.12 3.81 -20.79
C TRP A 5 -36.31 2.71 -20.10
N PHE A 6 -36.61 1.44 -20.37
CA PHE A 6 -35.85 0.32 -19.81
C PHE A 6 -34.38 0.31 -20.26
N ALA A 7 -34.09 0.72 -21.50
CA ALA A 7 -32.73 0.80 -22.01
C ALA A 7 -31.89 1.89 -21.33
N LEU A 8 -32.51 3.03 -20.99
CA LEU A 8 -31.84 4.13 -20.29
C LEU A 8 -31.55 3.79 -18.82
N VAL A 9 -32.46 3.10 -18.14
CA VAL A 9 -32.24 2.64 -16.76
C VAL A 9 -31.18 1.55 -16.70
N ALA A 10 -31.19 0.60 -17.64
CA ALA A 10 -30.17 -0.44 -17.72
C ALA A 10 -28.76 0.11 -18.00
N ALA A 11 -28.65 1.12 -18.87
CA ALA A 11 -27.38 1.81 -19.14
C ALA A 11 -26.88 2.61 -17.93
N GLY A 12 -27.78 3.23 -17.17
CA GLY A 12 -27.43 3.96 -15.94
C GLY A 12 -26.88 3.06 -14.83
N VAL A 13 -27.48 1.88 -14.63
CA VAL A 13 -27.02 0.92 -13.61
C VAL A 13 -25.66 0.30 -13.98
N LEU A 14 -25.40 0.07 -15.27
CA LEU A 14 -24.11 -0.47 -15.74
C LEU A 14 -22.94 0.50 -15.47
N LEU A 15 -23.19 1.81 -15.54
CA LEU A 15 -22.19 2.85 -15.31
C LEU A 15 -21.81 3.01 -13.83
N VAL A 16 -22.75 2.76 -12.91
CA VAL A 16 -22.49 2.80 -11.47
C VAL A 16 -21.68 1.59 -10.99
N LEU A 17 -21.89 0.42 -11.60
CA LEU A 17 -21.14 -0.80 -11.27
C LEU A 17 -19.68 -0.76 -11.74
N ALA A 18 -19.36 0.02 -12.78
CA ALA A 18 -17.99 0.16 -13.28
C ALA A 18 -17.08 1.06 -12.40
N ALA A 19 -17.66 1.90 -11.55
CA ALA A 19 -16.90 2.83 -10.70
C ALA A 19 -16.42 2.21 -9.37
N GLY A 20 -16.84 0.99 -9.03
CA GLY A 20 -16.56 0.34 -7.75
C GLY A 20 -15.17 -0.31 -7.60
N CYS A 21 -14.36 -0.35 -8.67
CA CYS A 21 -13.08 -1.05 -8.68
C CYS A 21 -11.86 -0.14 -8.44
N ALA A 22 -11.97 0.86 -7.56
CA ALA A 22 -10.79 1.53 -7.00
C ALA A 22 -10.32 0.77 -5.74
N GLY A 23 -9.97 -0.51 -5.92
CA GLY A 23 -9.34 -1.31 -4.87
C GLY A 23 -8.05 -0.62 -4.42
N HIS A 24 -7.93 -0.34 -3.13
CA HIS A 24 -6.76 0.30 -2.54
C HIS A 24 -5.53 -0.56 -2.83
N LYS A 25 -4.77 -0.22 -3.87
CA LYS A 25 -3.54 -0.91 -4.23
C LYS A 25 -2.51 -0.63 -3.14
N ALA A 26 -2.07 -1.70 -2.50
CA ALA A 26 -1.01 -1.62 -1.51
C ALA A 26 0.32 -1.30 -2.22
N LEU A 27 1.17 -0.49 -1.58
CA LEU A 27 2.32 0.14 -2.22
C LEU A 27 3.58 -0.72 -2.07
N VAL A 28 4.38 -0.82 -3.15
CA VAL A 28 5.64 -1.58 -3.17
C VAL A 28 6.79 -0.66 -3.59
N GLY A 29 7.89 -0.66 -2.82
CA GLY A 29 9.18 -0.11 -3.25
C GLY A 29 9.15 1.39 -3.61
N GLU A 30 9.75 1.73 -4.77
CA GLU A 30 9.87 3.10 -5.32
C GLU A 30 8.52 3.82 -5.52
N GLN A 31 7.39 3.10 -5.59
CA GLN A 31 6.06 3.71 -5.73
C GLN A 31 5.71 4.60 -4.53
N THR A 32 6.33 4.35 -3.38
CA THR A 32 6.13 5.13 -2.16
C THR A 32 6.49 6.61 -2.36
N TYR A 33 7.47 6.93 -3.22
CA TYR A 33 7.88 8.31 -3.48
C TYR A 33 6.79 9.15 -4.15
N TYR A 34 6.02 8.54 -5.05
CA TYR A 34 4.98 9.24 -5.82
C TYR A 34 3.63 9.26 -5.13
N VAL A 35 3.42 8.39 -4.13
CA VAL A 35 2.11 8.19 -3.50
C VAL A 35 2.06 8.66 -2.05
N LEU A 36 3.19 8.68 -1.35
CA LEU A 36 3.28 9.10 0.05
C LEU A 36 3.78 10.55 0.15
N GLU A 37 2.84 11.46 0.38
CA GLU A 37 3.17 12.83 0.76
C GLU A 37 3.46 12.92 2.26
N PRO A 38 4.44 13.73 2.69
CA PRO A 38 4.69 13.96 4.11
C PRO A 38 3.51 14.69 4.76
N VAL A 39 3.32 14.47 6.07
CA VAL A 39 2.41 15.30 6.89
C VAL A 39 2.95 16.74 7.00
N LYS A 40 4.28 16.88 6.97
CA LYS A 40 4.98 18.15 6.92
C LYS A 40 6.24 17.97 6.09
N GLU A 41 6.38 18.75 5.02
CA GLU A 41 7.55 18.69 4.14
C GLU A 41 8.76 19.37 4.80
N LEU A 42 9.95 18.85 4.47
CA LEU A 42 11.22 19.50 4.77
C LEU A 42 11.81 20.03 3.46
N ASP A 43 12.30 21.26 3.50
CA ASP A 43 12.95 21.90 2.36
C ASP A 43 14.39 21.39 2.23
N ILE A 44 14.54 20.28 1.49
CA ILE A 44 15.80 19.60 1.23
C ILE A 44 15.81 19.21 -0.26
N ASP A 45 16.98 19.30 -0.91
CA ASP A 45 17.16 18.87 -2.30
C ASP A 45 16.75 17.39 -2.48
N GLN A 46 15.78 17.17 -3.35
CA GLN A 46 15.14 15.87 -3.59
C GLN A 46 15.72 15.14 -4.81
N SER A 47 16.63 15.77 -5.55
CA SER A 47 17.02 15.34 -6.90
C SER A 47 17.72 13.98 -6.97
N LEU A 48 18.26 13.48 -5.85
CA LEU A 48 19.07 12.25 -5.81
C LEU A 48 18.76 11.32 -4.63
N LEU A 49 17.54 11.33 -4.08
CA LEU A 49 17.24 10.48 -2.92
C LEU A 49 17.16 8.99 -3.32
N PRO A 50 18.01 8.11 -2.74
CA PRO A 50 17.85 6.66 -2.89
C PRO A 50 16.67 6.16 -2.04
N VAL A 51 16.42 4.85 -2.04
CA VAL A 51 15.66 4.21 -0.96
C VAL A 51 16.28 4.66 0.37
N ASN A 52 15.48 5.29 1.21
CA ASN A 52 15.94 6.01 2.39
C ASN A 52 15.29 5.52 3.69
N LEU A 53 14.38 4.53 3.60
CA LEU A 53 13.87 3.81 4.74
C LEU A 53 13.77 2.31 4.43
N ILE A 54 14.45 1.51 5.23
CA ILE A 54 14.38 0.05 5.19
C ILE A 54 13.86 -0.43 6.55
N VAL A 55 12.71 -1.12 6.54
CA VAL A 55 12.15 -1.75 7.73
C VAL A 55 12.36 -3.25 7.61
N ARG A 56 13.10 -3.84 8.55
CA ARG A 56 13.33 -5.28 8.63
C ARG A 56 12.46 -5.87 9.72
N VAL A 57 11.71 -6.91 9.36
CA VAL A 57 10.89 -7.66 10.32
C VAL A 57 11.53 -9.01 10.52
N HIS A 58 11.88 -9.31 11.77
CA HIS A 58 12.32 -10.63 12.20
C HIS A 58 11.21 -11.27 13.04
N ASN A 59 10.53 -12.25 12.47
CA ASN A 59 9.41 -12.95 13.07
C ASN A 59 9.93 -14.17 13.83
N VAL A 60 9.90 -14.10 15.17
CA VAL A 60 10.33 -15.17 16.08
C VAL A 60 9.24 -16.21 16.31
N ALA A 61 8.24 -16.32 15.43
CA ALA A 61 7.20 -17.34 15.56
C ALA A 61 7.82 -18.73 15.41
N ASP A 62 7.73 -19.52 16.49
CA ASP A 62 8.23 -20.90 16.54
C ASP A 62 7.44 -21.77 15.55
N MET A 63 8.16 -22.39 14.61
CA MET A 63 7.60 -23.16 13.50
C MET A 63 6.73 -24.35 13.95
N GLU A 64 6.87 -24.77 15.21
CA GLU A 64 6.16 -25.92 15.75
C GLU A 64 4.82 -25.59 16.45
N LYS A 65 4.62 -24.35 16.92
CA LYS A 65 3.52 -24.04 17.87
C LYS A 65 2.71 -22.78 17.60
N SER A 66 3.24 -21.81 16.86
CA SER A 66 2.54 -20.52 16.65
C SER A 66 2.33 -20.21 15.18
N TYR A 67 1.07 -19.95 14.81
CA TYR A 67 0.74 -19.23 13.59
C TYR A 67 1.53 -17.92 13.55
N LYS A 68 2.10 -17.59 12.38
CA LYS A 68 2.93 -16.40 12.20
C LYS A 68 2.24 -15.14 12.70
N ASN A 69 2.96 -14.35 13.48
CA ASN A 69 2.56 -12.98 13.76
C ASN A 69 2.56 -12.20 12.44
N ARG A 70 1.38 -11.75 12.00
CA ARG A 70 1.25 -10.91 10.81
C ARG A 70 1.58 -9.48 11.20
N PHE A 71 2.71 -8.98 10.73
CA PHE A 71 3.02 -7.54 10.79
C PHE A 71 2.47 -6.86 9.53
N GLU A 72 1.77 -5.74 9.73
CA GLU A 72 1.24 -4.90 8.65
C GLU A 72 1.80 -3.49 8.83
N LEU A 73 2.63 -3.04 7.88
CA LEU A 73 3.20 -1.70 7.89
C LEU A 73 2.22 -0.70 7.26
N LYS A 74 1.94 0.40 7.95
CA LYS A 74 1.22 1.55 7.40
C LYS A 74 2.05 2.81 7.51
N VAL A 75 2.06 3.60 6.44
CA VAL A 75 2.66 4.94 6.42
C VAL A 75 1.58 5.92 6.00
N ASN A 76 1.29 6.91 6.86
CA ASN A 76 0.19 7.85 6.70
C ASN A 76 -1.16 7.14 6.43
N GLY A 77 -1.40 6.02 7.11
CA GLY A 77 -2.59 5.18 6.96
C GLY A 77 -2.64 4.33 5.67
N LYS A 78 -1.66 4.46 4.76
CA LYS A 78 -1.58 3.62 3.55
C LYS A 78 -0.78 2.36 3.84
N LYS A 79 -1.34 1.21 3.46
CA LYS A 79 -0.68 -0.09 3.60
C LYS A 79 0.50 -0.22 2.65
N ILE A 80 1.63 -0.65 3.19
CA ILE A 80 2.86 -0.93 2.46
C ILE A 80 3.03 -2.45 2.39
N GLU A 81 3.39 -2.95 1.21
CA GLU A 81 3.71 -4.36 1.01
C GLU A 81 5.23 -4.59 1.13
N PRO A 82 5.63 -5.76 1.63
CA PRO A 82 7.04 -6.13 1.69
C PRO A 82 7.61 -6.36 0.28
N VAL A 83 8.94 -6.24 0.16
CA VAL A 83 9.66 -6.46 -1.11
C VAL A 83 9.43 -7.88 -1.64
N THR A 84 9.46 -8.84 -0.73
CA THR A 84 9.18 -10.25 -1.03
C THR A 84 7.86 -10.67 -0.37
N PRO A 85 7.00 -11.43 -1.08
CA PRO A 85 5.80 -11.98 -0.47
C PRO A 85 6.12 -12.80 0.78
N VAL A 86 5.43 -12.52 1.89
CA VAL A 86 5.63 -13.24 3.15
C VAL A 86 5.02 -14.63 3.02
N THR A 87 5.87 -15.66 2.99
CA THR A 87 5.45 -17.06 2.96
C THR A 87 5.34 -17.65 4.37
N ASN A 88 4.79 -18.86 4.50
CA ASN A 88 4.67 -19.56 5.79
C ASN A 88 5.99 -20.12 6.35
N VAL A 89 7.10 -20.05 5.61
CA VAL A 89 8.41 -20.56 6.05
C VAL A 89 9.47 -19.47 6.25
N GLN A 90 9.20 -18.25 5.79
CA GLN A 90 10.11 -17.12 5.90
C GLN A 90 10.00 -16.39 7.25
N SER A 91 11.07 -16.37 8.05
CA SER A 91 11.14 -15.65 9.33
C SER A 91 11.51 -14.17 9.16
N GLU A 92 12.19 -13.81 8.07
CA GLU A 92 12.69 -12.46 7.83
C GLU A 92 12.18 -11.88 6.52
N TYR A 93 11.73 -10.63 6.56
CA TYR A 93 11.32 -9.89 5.37
C TYR A 93 11.52 -8.39 5.55
N GLU A 94 11.59 -7.68 4.43
CA GLU A 94 11.93 -6.25 4.39
C GLU A 94 10.88 -5.43 3.65
N TYR A 95 10.75 -4.18 4.08
CA TYR A 95 10.05 -3.12 3.37
C TYR A 95 11.07 -2.07 2.95
N HIS A 96 11.07 -1.73 1.66
CA HIS A 96 11.93 -0.68 1.12
C HIS A 96 11.05 0.48 0.70
N LEU A 97 11.30 1.66 1.26
CA LEU A 97 10.56 2.87 0.95
C LEU A 97 11.52 3.97 0.52
N LYS A 98 11.06 4.73 -0.47
CA LYS A 98 11.68 5.97 -0.93
C LYS A 98 10.72 7.09 -0.60
N LEU A 99 11.01 7.81 0.48
CA LEU A 99 10.15 8.86 1.01
C LEU A 99 10.68 10.22 0.59
N LYS A 100 9.79 11.18 0.37
CA LYS A 100 10.19 12.58 0.23
C LYS A 100 10.68 13.10 1.60
N PRO A 101 11.54 14.13 1.66
CA PRO A 101 11.96 14.70 2.93
C PRO A 101 10.77 15.27 3.70
N GLY A 102 10.53 14.77 4.91
CA GLY A 102 9.42 15.23 5.72
C GLY A 102 9.06 14.30 6.86
N TYR A 103 7.96 14.65 7.54
CA TYR A 103 7.43 13.91 8.66
C TYR A 103 6.34 12.94 8.20
N TYR A 104 6.39 11.71 8.69
CA TYR A 104 5.44 10.64 8.38
C TYR A 104 4.92 9.99 9.66
N LYS A 105 3.67 9.52 9.64
CA LYS A 105 3.11 8.67 10.68
C LYS A 105 3.32 7.21 10.28
N VAL A 106 4.05 6.46 11.10
CA VAL A 106 4.33 5.03 10.88
C VAL A 106 3.59 4.22 11.93
N GLU A 107 2.86 3.20 11.50
CA GLU A 107 2.06 2.29 12.33
C GLU A 107 2.31 0.83 11.95
#